data_AF-A0A2T4V0Y9-F1
#
_entry.id   AF-A0A2T4V0Y9-F1
#
_cell.length_a   1.000
_cell.length_b   1.000
_cell.length_c   1.000
_cell.angle_alpha   90.00
_cell.angle_beta   90.00
_cell.angle_gamma   90.00
#
_symmetry.space_group_name_H-M   'P 1'
#
loop_
_entity.id
_entity.type
_entity.pdbx_description
1 polymer ?
#
loop_
_entity_poly.entity_id
_entity_poly.type
_entity_poly.pdbx_seq_one_letter_code
_entity_poly.pdbx_strand_id
1 'polypeptide(L)'
;MTTKKPQKPAKRERNWKNVTVRLYADEYQLLLDLCDALSVPGARVDKSFLLLTAAVEEATLLGFSPAAPDGDPAVQKRPKEWKYAVPERAEESYAEQLTITAHPLELTAVEHAAEWAHVKLQRFFMGSLMRFGAKRKHADPENAKLRTIPFSKQFTK
;
A
#
# COMPACT_ATOMS: atom_id res chain seq x y z
N MET A 1 -37.10 33.05 -29.53
CA MET A 1 -35.74 32.51 -29.78
C MET A 1 -34.92 32.71 -28.52
N THR A 2 -34.73 31.66 -27.72
CA THR A 2 -34.05 31.75 -26.41
C THR A 2 -32.71 31.03 -26.53
N THR A 3 -31.63 31.81 -26.60
CA THR A 3 -30.26 31.30 -26.65
C THR A 3 -29.87 30.71 -25.29
N LYS A 4 -29.80 29.38 -25.21
CA LYS A 4 -29.19 28.68 -24.06
C LYS A 4 -27.70 29.02 -24.03
N LYS A 5 -27.26 29.73 -22.97
CA LYS A 5 -25.83 29.93 -22.70
C LYS A 5 -25.16 28.55 -22.49
N PRO A 6 -23.95 28.32 -23.02
CA PRO A 6 -23.21 27.10 -22.75
C PRO A 6 -22.84 27.02 -21.27
N GLN A 7 -23.36 26.01 -20.57
CA GLN A 7 -22.88 25.65 -19.24
C GLN A 7 -21.40 25.24 -19.36
N LYS A 8 -20.50 25.97 -18.68
CA LYS A 8 -19.13 25.51 -18.48
C LYS A 8 -19.20 24.13 -17.81
N PRO A 9 -18.45 23.11 -18.27
CA PRO A 9 -18.42 21.84 -17.56
C PRO A 9 -17.97 22.11 -16.13
N ALA A 10 -18.73 21.62 -15.15
CA ALA A 10 -18.33 21.64 -13.76
C ALA A 10 -16.90 21.12 -13.67
N LYS A 11 -15.99 21.88 -13.04
CA LYS A 11 -14.67 21.37 -12.68
C LYS A 11 -14.91 20.05 -11.95
N ARG A 12 -14.55 18.93 -12.57
CA ARG A 12 -14.44 17.66 -11.86
C ARG A 12 -13.36 17.88 -10.80
N GLU A 13 -13.77 18.17 -9.58
CA GLU A 13 -12.87 18.14 -8.43
C GLU A 13 -12.24 16.75 -8.44
N ARG A 14 -10.95 16.70 -8.75
CA ARG A 14 -10.20 15.47 -8.58
C ARG A 14 -10.09 15.30 -7.07
N ASN A 15 -11.07 14.62 -6.49
CA ASN A 15 -11.11 14.30 -5.08
C ASN A 15 -9.95 13.35 -4.83
N TRP A 16 -8.79 13.86 -4.42
CA TRP A 16 -7.67 13.06 -3.94
C TRP A 16 -7.68 13.11 -2.42
N LYS A 17 -7.40 11.98 -1.77
CA LYS A 17 -7.18 11.94 -0.32
C LYS A 17 -5.70 11.78 -0.03
N ASN A 18 -5.25 12.43 1.03
CA ASN A 18 -3.88 12.31 1.53
C ASN A 18 -3.89 11.53 2.84
N VAL A 19 -2.96 10.58 2.98
CA VAL A 19 -2.65 9.94 4.26
C VAL A 19 -1.16 10.08 4.55
N THR A 20 -0.82 10.49 5.77
CA THR A 20 0.58 10.60 6.20
C THR A 20 0.93 9.40 7.07
N VAL A 21 1.92 8.63 6.63
CA VAL A 21 2.47 7.47 7.34
C VAL A 21 3.79 7.87 7.98
N ARG A 22 3.92 7.61 9.28
CA ARG A 22 5.19 7.79 10.00
C ARG A 22 5.96 6.48 9.98
N LEU A 23 7.20 6.57 9.49
CA LEU A 23 8.09 5.43 9.30
C LEU A 23 9.26 5.49 10.26
N TYR A 24 9.64 4.32 10.77
CA TYR A 24 10.90 4.13 11.49
C TYR A 24 12.06 4.06 10.50
N ALA A 25 13.30 4.21 10.98
CA ALA A 25 14.47 4.26 10.11
C ALA A 25 14.64 2.98 9.28
N ASP A 26 14.42 1.82 9.91
CA ASP A 26 14.46 0.51 9.28
C ASP A 26 13.32 0.31 8.26
N GLU A 27 12.10 0.73 8.61
CA GLU A 27 10.94 0.71 7.71
C GLU A 27 11.18 1.59 6.47
N TYR A 28 11.76 2.77 6.67
CA TYR A 28 12.07 3.69 5.58
C TYR A 28 13.21 3.17 4.71
N GLN A 29 14.26 2.62 5.30
CA GLN A 29 15.37 2.01 4.55
C GLN A 29 14.87 0.82 3.71
N LEU A 30 14.02 -0.04 4.27
CA LEU A 30 13.40 -1.13 3.53
C LEU A 30 12.60 -0.62 2.31
N LEU A 31 11.85 0.47 2.47
CA LEU A 31 11.11 1.09 1.38
C LEU A 31 12.06 1.62 0.29
N LEU A 32 13.17 2.25 0.67
CA LEU A 32 14.20 2.71 -0.28
C LEU A 32 14.84 1.55 -1.04
N ASP A 33 15.22 0.49 -0.34
CA ASP A 33 15.83 -0.70 -0.93
C ASP A 33 14.87 -1.37 -1.93
N LEU A 34 13.59 -1.45 -1.59
CA LEU A 34 12.57 -1.97 -2.50
C LEU A 34 12.35 -1.06 -3.71
N CYS A 35 12.29 0.25 -3.53
CA CYS A 35 12.21 1.20 -4.64
C CYS A 35 13.39 1.04 -5.60
N ASP A 36 14.62 0.93 -5.08
CA ASP A 36 15.83 0.76 -5.89
C ASP A 36 15.87 -0.62 -6.59
N ALA A 37 15.43 -1.67 -5.91
CA ALA A 37 15.40 -3.02 -6.45
C ALA A 37 14.34 -3.21 -7.55
N LEU A 38 13.23 -2.48 -7.49
CA LEU A 38 12.14 -2.53 -8.46
C LEU A 38 12.25 -1.47 -9.57
N SER A 39 13.15 -0.49 -9.41
CA SER A 39 13.41 0.51 -10.43
C SER A 39 14.21 -0.08 -11.60
N VAL A 40 13.93 0.39 -12.81
CA VAL A 40 14.65 0.02 -14.03
C VAL A 40 15.36 1.24 -14.61
N PRO A 41 16.38 1.07 -15.46
CA PRO A 41 17.00 2.19 -16.16
C PRO A 41 15.93 3.03 -16.90
N GLY A 42 15.85 4.32 -16.57
CA GLY A 42 14.88 5.25 -17.16
C GLY A 42 13.52 5.34 -16.47
N ALA A 43 13.21 4.48 -15.49
CA ALA A 43 11.97 4.56 -14.72
C ALA A 43 12.19 4.22 -13.24
N ARG A 44 12.04 5.23 -12.38
CA ARG A 44 12.15 5.08 -10.93
C ARG A 44 10.79 4.84 -10.30
N VAL A 45 10.72 3.88 -9.40
CA VAL A 45 9.54 3.60 -8.59
C VAL A 45 9.46 4.63 -7.46
N ASP A 46 8.35 5.37 -7.40
CA ASP A 46 8.09 6.32 -6.31
C ASP A 46 7.70 5.60 -5.01
N LYS A 47 8.14 6.17 -3.87
CA LYS A 47 7.92 5.61 -2.53
C LYS A 47 6.43 5.53 -2.17
N SER A 48 5.70 6.63 -2.36
CA SER A 48 4.28 6.71 -2.03
C SER A 48 3.48 5.80 -2.95
N PHE A 49 3.84 5.74 -4.23
CA PHE A 49 3.22 4.83 -5.19
C PHE A 49 3.43 3.36 -4.84
N LEU A 50 4.66 2.96 -4.47
CA LEU A 50 4.96 1.59 -4.08
C LEU A 50 4.18 1.18 -2.83
N LEU A 51 4.14 2.05 -1.82
CA LEU A 51 3.46 1.79 -0.56
C LEU A 51 1.95 1.65 -0.75
N LEU A 52 1.34 2.53 -1.57
CA LEU A 52 -0.07 2.43 -1.95
C LEU A 52 -0.36 1.17 -2.74
N THR A 53 0.46 0.85 -3.75
CA THR A 53 0.28 -0.33 -4.61
C THR A 53 0.30 -1.61 -3.78
N ALA A 54 1.27 -1.75 -2.88
CA ALA A 54 1.36 -2.91 -1.99
C ALA A 54 0.11 -3.04 -1.11
N ALA A 55 -0.38 -1.93 -0.54
CA ALA A 55 -1.56 -1.94 0.31
C ALA A 55 -2.85 -2.24 -0.46
N VAL A 56 -3.03 -1.71 -1.67
CA VAL A 56 -4.19 -2.01 -2.52
C VAL A 56 -4.21 -3.48 -2.96
N GLU A 57 -3.04 -4.04 -3.30
CA GLU A 57 -2.94 -5.48 -3.61
C GLU A 57 -3.34 -6.32 -2.39
N GLU A 58 -2.85 -5.97 -1.19
CA GLU A 58 -3.20 -6.66 0.04
C GLU A 58 -4.68 -6.54 0.38
N ALA A 59 -5.25 -5.33 0.29
CA ALA A 59 -6.67 -5.10 0.50
C ALA A 59 -7.52 -5.97 -0.44
N THR A 60 -7.13 -6.06 -1.72
CA THR A 60 -7.82 -6.88 -2.73
C THR A 60 -7.79 -8.36 -2.36
N LEU A 61 -6.67 -8.86 -1.83
CA LEU A 61 -6.54 -10.24 -1.36
C LEU A 61 -7.41 -10.53 -0.13
N LEU A 62 -7.72 -9.50 0.66
CA LEU A 62 -8.65 -9.55 1.78
C LEU A 62 -10.12 -9.34 1.35
N GLY A 63 -10.36 -9.11 0.06
CA GLY A 63 -11.68 -8.91 -0.52
C GLY A 63 -12.12 -7.46 -0.65
N PHE A 64 -11.27 -6.49 -0.31
CA PHE A 64 -11.57 -5.06 -0.38
C PHE A 64 -10.96 -4.45 -1.63
N SER A 65 -11.77 -3.79 -2.47
CA SER A 65 -11.28 -3.17 -3.70
C SER A 65 -11.94 -1.82 -3.93
N PRO A 66 -11.41 -0.96 -4.81
CA PRO A 66 -12.08 0.30 -5.17
C PRO A 66 -13.51 0.12 -5.69
N ALA A 67 -13.83 -1.06 -6.27
CA ALA A 67 -15.16 -1.39 -6.77
C ALA A 67 -16.09 -1.98 -5.68
N ALA A 68 -15.53 -2.53 -4.61
CA ALA A 68 -16.22 -3.08 -3.46
C ALA A 68 -15.47 -2.68 -2.17
N PRO A 69 -15.53 -1.39 -1.77
CA PRO A 69 -14.73 -0.88 -0.66
C PRO A 69 -15.19 -1.41 0.70
N ASP A 70 -16.45 -1.82 0.84
CA ASP A 70 -16.97 -2.50 2.05
C ASP A 70 -16.63 -4.00 2.07
N GLY A 71 -15.98 -4.46 1.01
CA GLY A 71 -15.46 -5.80 0.81
C GLY A 71 -16.46 -6.78 0.23
N ASP A 72 -15.93 -7.80 -0.46
CA ASP A 72 -16.69 -8.85 -1.10
C ASP A 72 -17.06 -9.95 -0.08
N PRO A 73 -18.38 -10.16 0.20
CA PRO A 73 -18.83 -11.18 1.13
C PRO A 73 -18.41 -12.60 0.75
N ALA A 74 -18.10 -12.86 -0.53
CA ALA A 74 -17.62 -14.15 -0.99
C ALA A 74 -16.17 -14.43 -0.58
N VAL A 75 -15.34 -13.40 -0.49
CA VAL A 75 -13.91 -13.48 -0.12
C VAL A 75 -13.74 -13.43 1.41
N GLN A 76 -14.56 -12.63 2.10
CA GLN A 76 -14.53 -12.46 3.56
C GLN A 76 -15.03 -13.69 4.37
N LYS A 77 -15.40 -14.80 3.71
CA LYS A 77 -16.04 -15.98 4.34
C LYS A 77 -15.24 -16.66 5.46
N ARG A 78 -13.97 -16.31 5.64
CA ARG A 78 -13.18 -16.70 6.82
C ARG A 78 -12.30 -15.52 7.21
N PRO A 79 -12.29 -15.09 8.48
CA PRO A 79 -11.23 -14.22 8.96
C PRO A 79 -9.91 -15.00 8.80
N LYS A 80 -9.23 -14.78 7.68
CA LYS A 80 -7.80 -15.08 7.61
C LYS A 80 -7.20 -14.07 8.56
N GLU A 81 -6.95 -14.51 9.79
CA GLU A 81 -6.10 -13.77 10.72
C GLU A 81 -4.93 -13.23 9.90
N TRP A 82 -4.71 -11.93 9.97
CA TRP A 82 -3.55 -11.34 9.34
C TRP A 82 -2.31 -11.97 9.99
N LYS A 83 -1.70 -12.93 9.28
CA LYS A 83 -0.62 -13.76 9.83
C LYS A 83 0.75 -13.09 9.80
N TYR A 84 0.83 -11.87 9.29
CA TYR A 84 2.11 -11.23 9.03
C TYR A 84 2.43 -10.32 10.21
N ALA A 85 3.43 -10.71 11.00
CA ALA A 85 3.83 -9.94 12.16
C ALA A 85 4.34 -8.58 11.71
N VAL A 86 3.77 -7.54 12.30
CA VAL A 86 4.26 -6.17 12.19
C VAL A 86 5.63 -6.12 12.86
N PRO A 87 6.65 -5.45 12.29
CA PRO A 87 7.92 -5.24 12.97
C PRO A 87 7.69 -4.64 14.35
N GLU A 88 8.35 -5.20 15.36
CA GLU A 88 8.39 -4.56 16.68
C GLU A 88 9.10 -3.21 16.51
N ARG A 89 8.39 -2.14 16.85
CA ARG A 89 8.92 -0.78 16.78
C ARG A 89 9.60 -0.48 18.10
N ALA A 90 10.89 -0.18 18.08
CA ALA A 90 11.59 0.36 19.25
C ALA A 90 10.96 1.70 19.69
N GLU A 91 11.11 2.10 20.95
CA GLU A 91 10.52 3.37 21.46
C GLU A 91 11.14 4.63 20.81
N GLU A 92 12.28 4.51 20.11
CA GLU A 92 13.01 5.65 19.56
C GLU A 92 12.51 6.14 18.19
N SER A 93 12.79 7.42 17.94
CA SER A 93 12.05 8.35 17.08
C SER A 93 11.75 7.89 15.65
N TYR A 94 10.54 8.22 15.18
CA TYR A 94 10.19 8.22 13.76
C TYR A 94 11.27 8.92 12.93
N ALA A 95 11.76 8.24 11.89
CA ALA A 95 12.81 8.78 11.03
C ALA A 95 12.26 9.67 9.93
N GLU A 96 11.06 9.37 9.41
CA GLU A 96 10.51 10.06 8.24
C GLU A 96 8.98 10.09 8.23
N GLN A 97 8.40 11.13 7.60
CA GLN A 97 6.96 11.20 7.32
C GLN A 97 6.72 11.14 5.82
N LEU A 98 6.01 10.11 5.37
CA LEU A 98 5.63 9.95 3.97
C LEU A 98 4.17 10.31 3.77
N THR A 99 3.87 11.24 2.86
CA THR A 99 2.49 11.54 2.45
C THR A 99 2.16 10.77 1.18
N ILE A 100 1.08 9.99 1.24
CA ILE A 100 0.53 9.22 0.14
C ILE A 100 -0.72 9.95 -0.35
N THR A 101 -0.73 10.35 -1.62
CA THR A 101 -1.91 10.92 -2.30
C THR A 101 -2.54 9.81 -3.15
N ALA A 102 -3.78 9.45 -2.84
CA ALA A 102 -4.47 8.31 -3.48
C ALA A 102 -5.91 8.68 -3.88
N HIS A 103 -6.48 7.90 -4.80
CA HIS A 103 -7.90 8.04 -5.10
C HIS A 103 -8.73 7.63 -3.84
N PRO A 104 -9.83 8.32 -3.51
CA PRO A 104 -10.59 8.07 -2.29
C PRO A 104 -11.06 6.63 -2.18
N LEU A 105 -11.48 6.01 -3.29
CA LEU A 105 -11.92 4.61 -3.31
C LEU A 105 -10.78 3.63 -3.01
N GLU A 106 -9.54 3.93 -3.42
CA GLU A 106 -8.38 3.11 -3.10
C GLU A 106 -8.05 3.22 -1.61
N LEU A 107 -8.00 4.46 -1.10
CA LEU A 107 -7.68 4.69 0.30
C LEU A 107 -8.75 4.08 1.22
N THR A 108 -10.03 4.23 0.89
CA THR A 108 -11.12 3.65 1.68
C THR A 108 -11.12 2.13 1.67
N ALA A 109 -10.82 1.48 0.53
CA ALA A 109 -10.64 0.02 0.50
C ALA A 109 -9.48 -0.44 1.41
N VAL A 110 -8.37 0.31 1.43
CA VAL A 110 -7.23 0.01 2.31
C VAL A 110 -7.56 0.26 3.79
N GLU A 111 -8.28 1.34 4.10
CA GLU A 111 -8.75 1.66 5.47
C GLU A 111 -9.65 0.53 6.01
N HIS A 112 -10.67 0.12 5.25
CA HIS A 112 -11.57 -0.96 5.65
C HIS A 112 -10.85 -2.30 5.76
N ALA A 113 -9.91 -2.59 4.87
CA ALA A 113 -9.08 -3.79 4.98
C ALA A 113 -8.25 -3.80 6.29
N ALA A 114 -7.74 -2.63 6.71
CA ALA A 114 -7.00 -2.51 7.96
C ALA A 114 -7.85 -2.67 9.21
N GLU A 115 -9.05 -2.09 9.19
CA GLU A 115 -10.03 -2.26 10.26
C GLU A 115 -10.46 -3.72 10.38
N TRP A 116 -10.79 -4.36 9.26
CA TRP A 116 -11.18 -5.78 9.21
C TRP A 116 -10.07 -6.70 9.70
N ALA A 117 -8.83 -6.38 9.36
CA ALA A 117 -7.66 -7.14 9.78
C ALA A 117 -7.17 -6.77 11.19
N HIS A 118 -7.88 -5.89 11.89
CA HIS A 118 -7.62 -5.43 13.26
C HIS A 118 -6.20 -4.86 13.48
N VAL A 119 -5.67 -4.11 12.51
CA VAL A 119 -4.38 -3.41 12.67
C VAL A 119 -4.51 -1.92 12.37
N LYS A 120 -3.59 -1.13 12.94
CA LYS A 120 -3.47 0.29 12.58
C LYS A 120 -3.08 0.44 11.10
N LEU A 121 -3.69 1.40 10.40
CA LEU A 121 -3.43 1.67 8.98
C LEU A 121 -1.94 1.79 8.61
N GLN A 122 -1.12 2.44 9.45
CA GLN A 122 0.33 2.52 9.20
C GLN A 122 1.01 1.14 9.21
N ARG A 123 0.60 0.27 10.13
CA ARG A 123 1.07 -1.12 10.21
C ARG A 123 0.54 -1.92 9.02
N PHE A 124 -0.66 -1.59 8.53
CA PHE A 124 -1.21 -2.18 7.32
C PHE A 124 -0.30 -1.93 6.12
N PHE A 125 0.07 -0.67 5.88
CA PHE A 125 0.96 -0.29 4.80
C PHE A 125 2.29 -1.03 4.87
N MET A 126 2.92 -1.08 6.04
CA MET A 126 4.23 -1.74 6.19
C MET A 126 4.15 -3.26 6.05
N GLY A 127 3.14 -3.91 6.66
CA GLY A 127 2.93 -5.34 6.49
C GLY A 127 2.66 -5.71 5.02
N SER A 128 1.88 -4.89 4.33
CA SER A 128 1.61 -5.05 2.90
C SER A 128 2.87 -4.90 2.05
N LEU A 129 3.71 -3.89 2.33
CA LEU A 129 4.99 -3.68 1.66
C LEU A 129 5.93 -4.87 1.82
N MET A 130 6.05 -5.39 3.05
CA MET A 130 6.90 -6.56 3.34
C MET A 130 6.42 -7.80 2.58
N ARG A 131 5.12 -8.05 2.56
CA ARG A 131 4.54 -9.17 1.81
C ARG A 131 4.73 -9.00 0.31
N PHE A 132 4.50 -7.79 -0.21
CA PHE A 132 4.71 -7.47 -1.62
C PHE A 132 6.18 -7.70 -2.01
N GLY A 133 7.12 -7.18 -1.24
CA GLY A 133 8.55 -7.37 -1.45
C GLY A 133 8.96 -8.84 -1.41
N ALA A 134 8.48 -9.60 -0.44
CA ALA A 134 8.74 -11.04 -0.32
C ALA A 134 8.20 -11.84 -1.52
N LYS A 135 6.98 -11.54 -1.98
CA LYS A 135 6.41 -12.12 -3.20
C LYS A 135 7.24 -11.78 -4.43
N ARG A 136 7.65 -10.51 -4.58
CA ARG A 136 8.49 -10.07 -5.71
C ARG A 136 9.85 -10.76 -5.71
N LYS A 137 10.49 -10.90 -4.54
CA LYS A 137 11.73 -11.67 -4.37
C LYS A 137 11.57 -13.13 -4.81
N HIS A 138 10.43 -13.75 -4.52
CA HIS A 138 10.14 -15.11 -4.96
C HIS A 138 9.82 -15.19 -6.46
N ALA A 139 9.12 -14.20 -7.00
CA ALA A 139 8.73 -14.17 -8.42
C ALA A 139 9.89 -13.83 -9.37
N ASP A 140 10.89 -13.08 -8.89
CA ASP A 140 12.07 -12.67 -9.66
C ASP A 140 13.37 -13.05 -8.92
N PRO A 141 13.76 -14.34 -8.95
CA PRO A 141 14.93 -14.83 -8.25
C PRO A 141 16.25 -14.30 -8.84
N GLU A 142 16.25 -13.81 -10.09
CA GLU A 142 17.46 -13.32 -10.76
C GLU A 142 17.82 -11.90 -10.31
N ASN A 143 16.85 -11.12 -9.82
CA ASN A 143 17.08 -9.78 -9.30
C ASN A 143 17.98 -9.79 -8.05
N ALA A 144 19.27 -9.46 -8.27
CA ALA A 144 20.28 -9.45 -7.23
C ALA A 144 19.94 -8.50 -6.07
N LYS A 145 19.34 -7.34 -6.37
CA LYS A 145 18.97 -6.36 -5.35
C LYS A 145 17.88 -6.90 -4.43
N LEU A 146 16.78 -7.44 -5.00
CA LEU A 146 15.70 -8.07 -4.21
C LEU A 146 16.20 -9.23 -3.34
N ARG A 147 17.20 -10.00 -3.81
CA ARG A 147 17.79 -11.10 -3.05
C ARG A 147 18.45 -10.65 -1.74
N THR A 148 19.07 -9.47 -1.74
CA THR A 148 19.77 -8.92 -0.56
C THR A 148 18.82 -8.37 0.51
N ILE A 149 17.57 -8.04 0.16
CA ILE A 149 16.63 -7.45 1.10
C ILE A 149 16.18 -8.50 2.14
N PRO A 150 16.30 -8.21 3.45
CA PRO A 150 15.99 -9.15 4.52
C PRO A 150 14.48 -9.18 4.82
N PHE A 151 13.75 -10.07 4.14
CA PHE A 151 12.36 -10.37 4.50
C PHE A 151 12.30 -11.55 5.48
N SER A 152 11.48 -11.42 6.53
CA SER A 152 11.18 -12.56 7.40
C SER A 152 10.46 -13.67 6.64
N LYS A 153 10.77 -14.94 6.96
CA LYS A 153 10.15 -16.14 6.37
C LYS A 153 8.62 -16.17 6.53
N GLN A 154 8.06 -15.37 7.43
CA GLN A 154 6.61 -15.25 7.59
C GLN A 154 5.93 -14.57 6.39
N PHE A 155 6.65 -13.73 5.63
CA PHE A 155 6.12 -12.99 4.48
C PHE A 155 6.25 -13.73 3.13
N THR A 156 6.99 -14.84 3.10
CA THR A 156 7.29 -15.60 1.88
C THR A 156 6.31 -16.76 1.62
N LYS A 157 5.26 -16.90 2.43
CA LYS A 157 4.25 -17.98 2.31
C LYS A 157 2.94 -17.49 1.70
#